data_AF-A0A1R1DKN3-F1
#
_entry.id   AF-A0A1R1DKN3-F1
#
_cell.length_a   1.000
_cell.length_b   1.000
_cell.length_c   1.000
_cell.angle_alpha   90.00
_cell.angle_beta   90.00
_cell.angle_gamma   90.00
#
_symmetry.space_group_name_H-M   'P 1'
#
loop_
_entity.id
_entity.type
_entity.pdbx_description
1 polymer ?
#
loop_
_entity_poly.entity_id
_entity_poly.type
_entity_poly.pdbx_seq_one_letter_code
_entity_poly.pdbx_strand_id
1 'polypeptide(L)'
;DVNYLTSIGFDYADDQYIVYAQMLDFTDVAKMESGKPLQPIPVWVGKGKGDTPISAVNELYRTSQMRNFYGQIISVVVSDNVLKKGIHDFDELQHRYYEMRYTPWIFATKEPLDKVFTVTPFF
;
A
#
# COMPACT_ATOMS: atom_id res chain seq x y z
N ASP A 1 -3.61 6.50 18.29
CA ASP A 1 -2.61 6.36 17.22
C ASP A 1 -3.24 5.96 15.89
N VAL A 2 -2.64 6.44 14.80
CA VAL A 2 -3.11 6.28 13.42
C VAL A 2 -1.93 5.84 12.56
N ASN A 3 -2.13 4.84 11.71
CA ASN A 3 -1.15 4.41 10.71
C ASN A 3 -1.33 5.21 9.42
N TYR A 4 -0.28 5.84 8.94
CA TYR A 4 -0.29 6.60 7.69
C TYR A 4 0.23 5.74 6.54
N LEU A 5 -0.66 5.41 5.61
CA LEU A 5 -0.27 4.64 4.42
C LEU A 5 0.23 5.59 3.34
N THR A 6 1.39 5.29 2.75
CA THR A 6 2.02 6.10 1.70
C THR A 6 1.77 5.53 0.30
N SER A 7 1.69 4.20 0.21
CA SER A 7 1.55 3.47 -1.05
C SER A 7 0.64 2.26 -0.88
N ILE A 8 -0.14 1.93 -1.90
CA ILE A 8 -0.97 0.73 -1.96
C ILE A 8 -0.72 -0.04 -3.26
N GLY A 9 -0.68 -1.37 -3.17
CA GLY A 9 -0.37 -2.27 -4.27
C GLY A 9 -1.47 -3.29 -4.49
N PHE A 10 -1.78 -3.60 -5.75
CA PHE A 10 -2.76 -4.62 -6.12
C PHE A 10 -2.10 -5.67 -7.02
N ASP A 11 -2.17 -6.92 -6.58
CA ASP A 11 -1.79 -8.09 -7.37
C ASP A 11 -2.97 -9.06 -7.47
N TYR A 12 -2.87 -10.01 -8.39
CA TYR A 12 -3.82 -11.09 -8.57
C TYR A 12 -3.07 -12.40 -8.80
N ALA A 13 -3.26 -13.36 -7.90
CA ALA A 13 -2.64 -14.68 -7.99
C ALA A 13 -3.49 -15.70 -7.22
N ASP A 14 -3.43 -16.96 -7.65
CA ASP A 14 -4.19 -18.07 -7.04
C ASP A 14 -5.70 -17.76 -6.93
N ASP A 15 -6.27 -17.17 -7.98
CA ASP A 15 -7.66 -16.69 -8.08
C ASP A 15 -8.09 -15.62 -7.06
N GLN A 16 -7.14 -15.04 -6.32
CA GLN A 16 -7.41 -14.03 -5.30
C GLN A 16 -6.68 -12.71 -5.59
N TYR A 17 -7.32 -11.61 -5.18
CA TYR A 17 -6.64 -10.31 -5.07
C TYR A 17 -5.74 -10.31 -3.85
N ILE A 18 -4.58 -9.70 -4.02
CA ILE A 18 -3.60 -9.50 -2.96
C ILE A 18 -3.33 -8.01 -2.89
N VAL A 19 -3.56 -7.41 -1.73
CA VAL A 19 -3.32 -6.00 -1.46
C VAL A 19 -2.08 -5.86 -0.59
N TYR A 20 -1.22 -4.93 -0.96
CA TYR A 20 -0.05 -4.51 -0.20
C TYR A 20 -0.25 -3.07 0.25
N ALA A 21 0.06 -2.75 1.50
CA ALA A 21 0.05 -1.38 1.97
C ALA A 21 1.35 -1.07 2.68
N GLN A 22 2.03 -0.01 2.23
CA GLN A 22 3.29 0.44 2.79
C GLN A 22 3.04 1.57 3.79
N MET A 23 3.73 1.51 4.93
CA MET A 23 3.87 2.63 5.86
C MET A 23 5.33 2.77 6.28
N LEU A 24 5.73 4.01 6.57
CA LEU A 24 7.04 4.33 7.14
C LEU A 24 6.91 4.41 8.65
N ASP A 25 7.89 3.88 9.37
CA ASP A 25 7.99 4.08 10.81
C ASP A 25 8.56 5.46 11.11
N PHE A 26 7.70 6.38 11.53
CA PHE A 26 8.12 7.76 11.86
C PHE A 26 8.65 7.90 13.30
N THR A 27 8.74 6.80 14.08
CA THR A 27 9.18 6.85 15.49
C THR A 27 10.57 7.47 15.65
N ASP A 28 11.43 7.32 14.66
CA ASP A 28 12.80 7.88 14.67
C ASP A 28 12.91 9.28 14.05
N VAL A 29 11.93 9.72 13.25
CA VAL A 29 11.97 11.03 12.58
C VAL A 29 11.82 12.17 13.60
N ALA A 30 11.04 11.96 14.67
CA ALA A 30 10.87 12.94 15.74
C ALA A 30 12.15 13.19 16.56
N LYS A 31 13.18 12.34 16.44
CA LYS A 31 14.47 12.49 17.15
C LYS A 31 15.56 13.13 16.28
N MET A 32 15.25 13.48 15.02
CA MET A 32 16.24 13.92 14.01
C MET A 32 16.75 15.35 14.17
N GLU A 33 16.37 16.12 15.20
CA GLU A 33 17.00 17.44 15.46
C GLU A 33 18.52 17.36 15.70
N SER A 34 19.08 16.15 15.91
CA SER A 34 20.49 15.96 16.30
C SER A 34 21.37 15.14 15.33
N GLY A 35 20.90 14.77 14.13
CA GLY A 35 21.76 14.16 13.10
C GLY A 35 21.12 13.07 12.24
N LYS A 36 21.89 12.56 11.26
CA LYS A 36 21.47 11.47 10.38
C LYS A 36 21.13 10.21 11.20
N PRO A 37 20.07 9.47 10.84
CA PRO A 37 19.65 8.27 11.56
C PRO A 37 20.75 7.20 11.46
N LEU A 38 21.01 6.51 12.58
CA LEU A 38 22.03 5.45 12.66
C LEU A 38 21.62 4.18 11.89
N GLN A 39 20.34 4.02 11.56
CA GLN A 39 19.82 2.87 10.82
C GLN A 39 18.78 3.32 9.75
N PRO A 40 18.58 2.53 8.68
CA PRO A 40 17.53 2.79 7.70
C PRO A 40 16.15 2.82 8.37
N ILE A 41 15.29 3.75 7.94
CA ILE A 41 13.90 3.81 8.42
C ILE A 41 13.21 2.48 8.04
N PRO A 42 12.67 1.73 9.01
CA PRO A 42 12.03 0.46 8.70
C PRO A 42 10.75 0.71 7.89
N VAL A 43 10.59 -0.08 6.85
CA VAL A 43 9.38 -0.14 6.03
C VAL A 43 8.49 -1.24 6.56
N TRP A 44 7.26 -0.89 6.89
CA TRP A 44 6.25 -1.86 7.30
C TRP A 44 5.31 -2.10 6.12
N VAL A 45 5.09 -3.38 5.81
CA VAL A 45 4.21 -3.80 4.72
C VAL A 45 3.08 -4.64 5.29
N GLY A 46 1.87 -4.11 5.24
CA GLY A 46 0.66 -4.88 5.46
C GLY A 46 0.31 -5.65 4.19
N LYS A 47 -0.21 -6.87 4.35
CA LYS A 47 -0.70 -7.70 3.25
C LYS A 47 -2.09 -8.21 3.57
N GLY A 48 -2.98 -8.15 2.60
CA GLY A 48 -4.29 -8.80 2.69
C GLY A 48 -4.72 -9.50 1.43
N LYS A 49 -5.60 -10.49 1.58
CA LYS A 49 -6.10 -11.33 0.48
C LYS A 49 -7.63 -11.39 0.47
N GLY A 50 -8.20 -11.53 -0.71
CA GLY A 50 -9.63 -11.77 -0.86
C GLY A 50 -10.07 -11.93 -2.31
N ASP A 51 -11.31 -12.39 -2.50
CA ASP A 51 -11.86 -12.72 -3.82
C ASP A 51 -12.19 -11.48 -4.66
N THR A 52 -12.27 -10.31 -4.01
CA THR A 52 -12.43 -8.98 -4.62
C THR A 52 -11.39 -8.01 -4.06
N PRO A 53 -11.05 -6.91 -4.77
CA PRO A 53 -10.15 -5.88 -4.24
C PRO A 53 -10.63 -5.34 -2.89
N ILE A 54 -11.95 -5.13 -2.74
CA ILE A 54 -12.56 -4.63 -1.50
C ILE A 54 -12.34 -5.61 -0.35
N SER A 55 -12.60 -6.91 -0.58
CA SER A 55 -12.39 -7.92 0.46
C SER A 55 -10.92 -8.03 0.88
N ALA A 56 -9.98 -7.87 -0.04
CA ALA A 56 -8.55 -7.87 0.27
C ALA A 56 -8.12 -6.63 1.07
N VAL A 57 -8.65 -5.44 0.77
CA VAL A 57 -8.44 -4.24 1.59
C VAL A 57 -9.08 -4.39 2.98
N ASN A 58 -10.26 -5.00 3.08
CA ASN A 58 -10.91 -5.26 4.36
C ASN A 58 -10.12 -6.26 5.22
N GLU A 59 -9.53 -7.28 4.61
CA GLU A 59 -8.66 -8.24 5.29
C GLU A 59 -7.40 -7.55 5.84
N LEU A 60 -6.76 -6.71 5.03
CA LEU A 60 -5.66 -5.85 5.43
C LEU A 60 -6.06 -4.93 6.61
N TYR A 61 -7.26 -4.35 6.57
CA TYR A 61 -7.75 -3.50 7.66
C TYR A 61 -8.00 -4.29 8.94
N ARG A 62 -8.58 -5.50 8.83
CA ARG A 62 -8.87 -6.40 9.95
C ARG A 62 -7.60 -6.84 10.69
N THR A 63 -6.48 -6.98 9.99
CA THR A 63 -5.19 -7.34 10.58
C THR A 63 -4.46 -6.15 11.18
N SER A 64 -4.87 -4.92 10.86
CA SER A 64 -4.30 -3.71 11.43
C SER A 64 -4.72 -3.53 12.89
N GLN A 65 -3.73 -3.37 13.78
CA GLN A 65 -3.97 -3.09 15.21
C GLN A 65 -4.42 -1.65 15.46
N MET A 66 -4.20 -0.74 14.49
CA MET A 66 -4.49 0.68 14.59
C MET A 66 -5.28 1.14 13.37
N ARG A 67 -6.02 2.25 13.51
CA ARG A 67 -6.76 2.83 12.39
C ARG A 67 -5.79 3.24 11.29
N ASN A 68 -6.02 2.74 10.07
CA ASN A 68 -5.30 3.19 8.88
C ASN A 68 -5.92 4.49 8.35
N PHE A 69 -5.06 5.44 7.99
CA PHE A 69 -5.43 6.67 7.30
C PHE A 69 -4.94 6.61 5.86
N TYR A 70 -5.88 6.64 4.92
CA TYR A 70 -5.61 6.48 3.49
C TYR A 70 -5.35 7.82 2.78
N GLY A 71 -5.57 8.95 3.44
CA GLY A 71 -5.45 10.30 2.85
C GLY A 71 -4.05 10.77 2.48
N GLN A 72 -3.03 9.96 2.83
CA GLN A 72 -1.63 10.18 2.46
C GLN A 72 -1.13 9.22 1.39
N ILE A 73 -2.00 8.37 0.83
CA ILE A 73 -1.61 7.52 -0.29
C ILE A 73 -1.31 8.42 -1.48
N ILE A 74 -0.04 8.41 -1.90
CA ILE A 74 0.47 9.19 -3.04
C ILE A 74 0.73 8.31 -4.26
N SER A 75 0.84 6.99 -4.06
CA SER A 75 1.10 6.05 -5.14
C SER A 75 0.26 4.78 -5.05
N VAL A 76 -0.14 4.29 -6.22
CA VAL A 76 -0.77 3.01 -6.44
C VAL A 76 0.11 2.22 -7.39
N VAL A 77 0.37 0.95 -7.06
CA VAL A 77 1.11 0.05 -7.95
C VAL A 77 0.25 -1.15 -8.30
N VAL A 78 0.10 -1.45 -9.58
CA VAL A 78 -0.61 -2.65 -10.06
C VAL A 78 0.38 -3.64 -10.67
N SER A 79 0.17 -4.92 -10.44
CA SER A 79 0.95 -5.96 -11.10
C SER A 79 0.48 -6.20 -12.54
N ASP A 80 1.36 -6.81 -13.35
CA ASP A 80 1.02 -7.30 -14.69
C ASP A 80 -0.17 -8.28 -14.69
N ASN A 81 -0.39 -9.03 -13.59
CA ASN A 81 -1.52 -9.96 -13.47
C ASN A 81 -2.86 -9.21 -13.36
N VAL A 82 -2.90 -8.13 -12.59
CA VAL A 82 -4.09 -7.26 -12.50
C VAL A 82 -4.38 -6.61 -13.85
N LEU A 83 -3.35 -6.12 -14.54
CA LEU A 83 -3.52 -5.53 -15.87
C LEU A 83 -4.10 -6.52 -16.89
N LYS A 84 -3.65 -7.78 -16.87
CA LYS A 84 -4.16 -8.85 -17.73
C LYS A 84 -5.60 -9.22 -17.43
N LYS A 85 -6.01 -9.18 -16.15
CA LYS A 85 -7.39 -9.44 -15.72
C LYS A 85 -8.33 -8.29 -16.10
N GLY A 86 -7.82 -7.07 -16.10
CA GLY A 86 -8.57 -5.84 -16.39
C GLY A 86 -8.63 -4.92 -15.18
N ILE A 87 -8.65 -3.61 -15.44
CA ILE A 87 -8.56 -2.57 -14.40
C ILE A 87 -9.92 -2.13 -13.84
N HIS A 88 -11.03 -2.72 -14.30
CA HIS A 88 -12.38 -2.30 -13.88
C HIS A 88 -12.61 -2.44 -12.38
N ASP A 89 -12.11 -3.51 -11.77
CA ASP A 89 -12.28 -3.72 -10.33
C ASP A 89 -11.46 -2.73 -9.49
N PHE A 90 -10.40 -2.14 -10.06
CA PHE A 90 -9.62 -1.08 -9.43
C PHE A 90 -10.38 0.25 -9.44
N ASP A 91 -11.07 0.56 -10.54
CA ASP A 91 -11.89 1.77 -10.66
C ASP A 91 -12.99 1.80 -9.59
N GLU A 92 -13.68 0.67 -9.35
CA GLU A 92 -14.68 0.58 -8.29
C GLU A 92 -14.10 0.83 -6.89
N LEU A 93 -12.86 0.40 -6.65
CA LEU A 93 -12.20 0.58 -5.37
C LEU A 93 -11.81 2.04 -5.13
N GLN A 94 -11.30 2.72 -6.15
CA GLN A 94 -10.97 4.16 -6.07
C GLN A 94 -12.20 5.01 -5.73
N HIS A 95 -13.36 4.67 -6.30
CA HIS A 95 -14.60 5.40 -6.04
C HIS A 95 -15.20 5.14 -4.63
N ARG A 96 -14.87 4.03 -3.97
CA ARG A 96 -15.43 3.67 -2.66
C ARG A 96 -14.65 4.21 -1.46
N TYR A 97 -13.35 4.41 -1.56
CA TYR A 97 -12.53 4.94 -0.47
C TYR A 97 -12.32 6.45 -0.66
N TYR A 98 -13.29 7.25 -0.21
CA TYR A 98 -13.27 8.72 -0.30
C TYR A 98 -12.04 9.37 0.34
N GLU A 99 -11.33 8.67 1.23
CA GLU A 99 -10.09 9.14 1.84
C GLU A 99 -8.92 9.10 0.85
N MET A 100 -8.93 8.22 -0.16
CA MET A 100 -7.92 8.24 -1.22
C MET A 100 -8.14 9.46 -2.10
N ARG A 101 -7.08 10.27 -2.26
CA ARG A 101 -7.13 11.42 -3.16
C ARG A 101 -7.37 10.95 -4.59
N TYR A 102 -7.97 11.78 -5.43
CA TYR A 102 -8.24 11.45 -6.84
C TYR A 102 -6.99 11.39 -7.73
N THR A 103 -5.85 11.89 -7.25
CA THR A 103 -4.63 12.08 -8.05
C THR A 103 -3.42 11.34 -7.48
N PRO A 104 -3.50 10.06 -7.08
CA PRO A 104 -2.30 9.30 -6.78
C PRO A 104 -1.58 8.99 -8.09
N TRP A 105 -0.27 8.83 -8.03
CA TRP A 105 0.47 8.30 -9.17
C TRP A 105 0.15 6.81 -9.31
N ILE A 106 -0.26 6.40 -10.51
CA ILE A 106 -0.54 4.99 -10.81
C ILE A 106 0.63 4.43 -11.61
N PHE A 107 1.24 3.37 -11.09
CA PHE A 107 2.34 2.65 -11.71
C PHE A 107 1.94 1.20 -11.98
N ALA A 108 2.56 0.60 -12.99
CA ALA A 108 2.47 -0.82 -13.26
C ALA A 108 3.86 -1.45 -13.23
N THR A 109 3.94 -2.71 -12.80
CA THR A 109 5.21 -3.43 -12.74
C THR A 109 5.05 -4.92 -13.07
N LYS A 110 6.13 -5.50 -13.62
CA LYS A 110 6.30 -6.94 -13.80
C LYS A 110 7.04 -7.59 -12.61
N GLU A 111 7.60 -6.77 -11.73
CA GLU A 111 8.28 -7.24 -10.53
C GLU A 111 7.26 -7.73 -9.48
N PRO A 112 7.60 -8.76 -8.69
CA PRO A 112 6.77 -9.20 -7.58
C PRO A 112 6.49 -8.07 -6.57
N LEU A 113 5.21 -7.82 -6.24
CA LEU A 113 4.84 -6.69 -5.37
C LEU A 113 5.35 -6.84 -3.93
N ASP A 114 5.55 -8.06 -3.44
CA ASP A 114 6.20 -8.30 -2.14
C ASP A 114 7.64 -7.77 -2.10
N LYS A 115 8.36 -7.81 -3.22
CA LYS A 115 9.67 -7.17 -3.36
C LYS A 115 9.56 -5.66 -3.52
N VAL A 116 8.65 -5.19 -4.38
CA VAL A 116 8.48 -3.74 -4.65
C VAL A 116 8.08 -2.98 -3.39
N PHE A 117 7.25 -3.56 -2.51
CA PHE A 117 6.76 -2.87 -1.31
C PHE A 117 7.72 -2.95 -0.11
N THR A 118 8.69 -3.87 -0.12
CA THR A 118 9.66 -4.02 0.97
C THR A 118 10.91 -3.16 0.81
N VAL A 119 11.10 -2.50 -0.33
CA VAL A 119 12.19 -1.54 -0.50
C VAL A 119 11.91 -0.25 0.25
N THR A 120 12.95 0.32 0.87
CA THR A 120 12.89 1.68 1.40
C THR A 120 12.69 2.65 0.23
N PRO A 121 11.63 3.49 0.26
CA PRO A 121 11.46 4.54 -0.72
C PRO A 121 12.72 5.41 -0.76
N PHE A 122 13.25 5.64 -1.95
CA PHE A 122 14.47 6.43 -2.13
C PHE A 122 14.22 7.94 -1.97
N PHE A 123 12.96 8.38 -2.12
CA PHE A 123 12.51 9.77 -2.02
C PHE A 123 11.68 9.99 -0.76
#